data_AF-A0A542S5Y0-F1
#
_entry.id   AF-A0A542S5Y0-F1
#
_cell.length_a   1.000
_cell.length_b   1.000
_cell.length_c   1.000
_cell.angle_alpha   90.00
_cell.angle_beta   90.00
_cell.angle_gamma   90.00
#
_symmetry.space_group_name_H-M   'P 1'
#
loop_
_entity.id
_entity.type
_entity.pdbx_description
1 polymer ?
#
loop_
_entity_poly.entity_id
_entity_poly.type
_entity_poly.pdbx_seq_one_letter_code
_entity_poly.pdbx_strand_id
1 'polypeptide(L)'
;MRLVTSTAVRRLLAVCSLVGVSALLVVAGAGSASADTPEPRPGNGAAGWQAKPDIDVLHAWLYLGGVPLLVFVVITLLFVAPALARGEDLSLDALEPENQWLGGPRKAAGELAAPDSDDSKAGGAGGSW
;
A
#
# COMPACT_ATOMS: atom_id res chain seq x y z
N MET A 1 -16.48 28.75 10.41
CA MET A 1 -15.87 28.30 9.14
C MET A 1 -16.60 27.06 8.64
N ARG A 2 -17.42 27.16 7.59
CA ARG A 2 -18.02 25.96 6.95
C ARG A 2 -17.02 25.47 5.91
N LEU A 3 -16.46 24.27 6.08
CA LEU A 3 -15.67 23.62 5.04
C LEU A 3 -16.57 23.40 3.81
N VAL A 4 -16.33 24.19 2.76
CA VAL A 4 -17.01 24.02 1.47
C VAL A 4 -16.34 22.84 0.77
N THR A 5 -16.74 21.62 1.13
CA THR A 5 -16.29 20.41 0.44
C THR A 5 -16.87 20.41 -0.97
N SER A 6 -16.01 20.35 -1.99
CA SER A 6 -16.40 20.21 -3.40
C SER A 6 -17.43 19.09 -3.58
N THR A 7 -18.40 19.30 -4.47
CA THR A 7 -19.43 18.31 -4.83
C THR A 7 -18.80 16.98 -5.26
N ALA A 8 -17.60 17.00 -5.86
CA ALA A 8 -16.84 15.82 -6.22
C ALA A 8 -16.33 15.04 -5.00
N VAL A 9 -15.78 15.74 -3.98
CA VAL A 9 -15.32 15.13 -2.72
C VAL A 9 -16.50 14.52 -1.97
N ARG A 10 -17.65 15.19 -1.96
CA ARG A 10 -18.87 14.68 -1.32
C ARG A 10 -19.39 13.42 -2.02
N ARG A 11 -19.34 13.37 -3.36
CA ARG A 11 -19.71 12.18 -4.14
C ARG A 11 -18.74 11.03 -3.93
N LEU A 12 -17.44 11.31 -3.92
CA LEU A 12 -16.41 10.30 -3.68
C LEU A 12 -16.55 9.67 -2.30
N LEU A 13 -16.72 10.49 -1.25
CA LEU A 13 -16.92 10.01 0.12
C LEU A 13 -18.21 9.18 0.24
N ALA A 14 -19.29 9.57 -0.44
CA ALA A 14 -20.54 8.81 -0.47
C ALA A 14 -20.41 7.46 -1.19
N VAL A 15 -19.62 7.40 -2.26
CA VAL A 15 -19.33 6.13 -2.96
C VAL A 15 -18.45 5.23 -2.10
N CYS A 16 -17.39 5.77 -1.49
CA CYS A 16 -16.51 5.01 -0.61
C CYS A 16 -17.25 4.47 0.62
N SER A 17 -18.15 5.26 1.22
CA SER A 17 -18.95 4.80 2.36
C SER A 17 -19.97 3.74 1.95
N LEU A 18 -20.60 3.87 0.78
CA LEU A 18 -21.51 2.84 0.26
C LEU A 18 -20.78 1.52 0.00
N VAL A 19 -19.59 1.58 -0.61
CA VAL A 19 -18.73 0.41 -0.87
C VAL A 19 -18.25 -0.21 0.44
N GLY A 20 -17.85 0.61 1.41
CA GLY A 20 -17.44 0.14 2.73
C GLY A 20 -18.58 -0.57 3.46
N VAL A 21 -19.78 0.01 3.45
CA VAL A 21 -20.97 -0.58 4.09
C VAL A 21 -21.41 -1.86 3.38
N SER A 22 -21.38 -1.90 2.04
CA SER A 22 -21.73 -3.11 1.30
C SER A 22 -20.73 -4.24 1.54
N ALA A 23 -19.43 -3.94 1.57
CA ALA A 23 -18.40 -4.92 1.94
C ALA A 23 -18.60 -5.43 3.37
N LEU A 24 -18.91 -4.53 4.32
CA LEU A 24 -19.19 -4.93 5.71
C LEU A 24 -20.44 -5.81 5.81
N LEU A 25 -21.50 -5.49 5.06
CA LEU A 25 -22.73 -6.30 5.01
C LEU A 25 -22.49 -7.66 4.38
N VAL A 26 -21.63 -7.75 3.36
CA VAL A 26 -21.23 -9.04 2.77
C VAL A 26 -20.45 -9.87 3.78
N VAL A 27 -19.51 -9.28 4.51
CA VAL A 27 -18.73 -10.00 5.53
C VAL A 27 -19.59 -10.39 6.73
N ALA A 28 -20.47 -9.50 7.21
CA ALA A 28 -21.35 -9.77 8.33
C ALA A 28 -22.50 -10.72 7.97
N GLY A 29 -22.96 -10.69 6.71
CA GLY A 29 -24.02 -11.55 6.17
C GLY A 29 -23.51 -12.86 5.58
N ALA A 30 -22.20 -13.02 5.41
CA ALA A 30 -21.58 -14.30 5.08
C ALA A 30 -21.70 -15.23 6.29
N GLY A 31 -22.85 -15.90 6.39
CA GLY A 31 -22.98 -17.07 7.25
C GLY A 31 -22.01 -18.16 6.82
N SER A 32 -21.72 -19.08 7.74
CA SER A 32 -20.97 -20.29 7.44
C SER A 32 -21.60 -20.97 6.22
N ALA A 33 -20.85 -21.13 5.14
CA ALA A 33 -21.27 -21.99 4.04
C ALA A 33 -21.28 -23.44 4.56
N SER A 34 -22.40 -23.87 5.14
CA SER A 34 -22.57 -25.25 5.57
C SER A 34 -22.98 -26.07 4.36
N ALA A 35 -22.00 -26.71 3.72
CA ALA A 35 -22.29 -27.89 2.95
C ALA A 35 -22.69 -29.01 3.92
N ASP A 36 -23.65 -29.84 3.53
CA ASP A 36 -23.96 -31.08 4.24
C ASP A 36 -22.73 -31.99 4.14
N THR A 37 -21.84 -31.84 5.11
CA THR A 37 -20.53 -32.47 5.11
C THR A 37 -20.72 -33.80 5.84
N PRO A 38 -20.48 -34.94 5.20
CA PRO A 38 -20.66 -36.23 5.85
C PRO A 38 -19.89 -36.29 7.17
N GLU A 39 -20.58 -36.54 8.27
CA GLU A 39 -19.95 -36.66 9.59
C GLU A 39 -18.89 -37.76 9.58
N PRO A 40 -17.74 -37.58 10.28
CA PRO A 40 -16.73 -38.61 10.41
C PRO A 40 -17.32 -39.85 11.11
N ARG A 41 -17.71 -40.87 10.33
CA ARG A 41 -18.26 -42.12 10.88
C ARG A 41 -17.14 -43.12 11.14
N PRO A 42 -16.96 -43.62 12.38
CA PRO A 42 -16.06 -44.72 12.65
C PRO A 42 -16.66 -46.03 12.10
N GLY A 43 -16.13 -46.50 10.97
CA GLY A 43 -16.21 -47.89 10.54
C GLY A 43 -17.51 -48.35 9.86
N ASN A 44 -17.47 -48.48 8.53
CA ASN A 44 -18.10 -49.58 7.76
C ASN A 44 -17.69 -49.61 6.27
N GLY A 45 -16.48 -49.16 5.91
CA GLY A 45 -15.96 -49.29 4.54
C GLY A 45 -16.50 -48.29 3.50
N ALA A 46 -17.44 -47.40 3.86
CA ALA A 46 -17.65 -46.18 3.10
C ALA A 46 -16.54 -45.18 3.44
N ALA A 47 -15.94 -44.53 2.44
CA ALA A 47 -14.84 -43.59 2.60
C ALA A 47 -15.22 -42.41 3.51
N GLY A 48 -15.05 -42.58 4.82
CA GLY A 48 -15.21 -41.54 5.82
C GLY A 48 -13.99 -40.62 5.79
N TRP A 49 -14.23 -39.31 5.71
CA TRP A 49 -13.17 -38.32 5.78
C TRP A 49 -12.68 -38.19 7.22
N GLN A 50 -11.37 -37.96 7.38
CA GLN A 50 -10.77 -37.71 8.69
C GLN A 50 -11.34 -36.42 9.28
N ALA A 51 -11.52 -36.38 10.61
CA ALA A 51 -11.90 -35.16 11.29
C ALA A 51 -10.87 -34.06 10.99
N LYS A 52 -11.37 -32.86 10.66
CA LYS A 52 -10.49 -31.70 10.46
C LYS A 52 -9.73 -31.43 11.76
N PRO A 53 -8.39 -31.32 11.73
CA PRO A 53 -7.64 -30.96 12.91
C PRO A 53 -8.00 -29.54 13.36
N ASP A 54 -8.00 -29.32 14.66
CA ASP A 54 -8.23 -27.99 15.23
C ASP A 54 -7.18 -27.00 14.70
N ILE A 55 -7.65 -25.82 14.28
CA ILE A 55 -6.80 -24.74 13.82
C ILE A 55 -6.51 -23.83 15.01
N ASP A 56 -5.23 -23.69 15.36
CA ASP A 56 -4.80 -22.62 16.25
C ASP A 56 -4.94 -21.27 15.53
N VAL A 57 -5.96 -20.51 15.92
CA VAL A 57 -6.29 -19.21 15.33
C VAL A 57 -5.18 -18.18 15.56
N LEU A 58 -4.49 -18.24 16.71
CA LEU A 58 -3.37 -17.34 16.97
C LEU A 58 -2.20 -17.66 16.03
N HIS A 59 -1.91 -18.95 15.84
CA HIS A 59 -0.91 -19.39 14.88
C HIS A 59 -1.23 -18.93 13.46
N ALA A 60 -2.49 -19.06 13.02
CA ALA A 60 -2.93 -18.60 11.70
C ALA A 60 -2.71 -17.10 11.49
N TRP A 61 -3.06 -16.25 12.48
CA TRP A 61 -2.82 -14.81 12.40
C TRP A 61 -1.35 -14.44 12.44
N LEU A 62 -0.55 -15.12 13.27
CA LEU A 62 0.88 -14.89 13.34
C LEU A 62 1.57 -15.30 12.03
N TYR A 63 1.10 -16.36 11.39
CA TYR A 63 1.63 -16.77 10.10
C TYR A 63 1.22 -15.78 8.99
N LEU A 64 -0.06 -15.37 8.96
CA LEU A 64 -0.57 -14.49 7.91
C LEU A 64 -0.05 -13.05 8.02
N GLY A 65 0.05 -12.49 9.23
CA GLY A 65 0.49 -11.11 9.45
C GLY A 65 1.92 -11.00 9.97
N GLY A 66 2.29 -11.89 10.89
CA GLY A 66 3.60 -11.86 11.55
C GLY A 66 4.74 -12.23 10.62
N VAL A 67 4.58 -13.24 9.74
CA VAL A 67 5.65 -13.61 8.79
C VAL A 67 5.92 -12.49 7.78
N PRO A 68 4.92 -11.91 7.08
CA PRO A 68 5.17 -10.77 6.19
C PRO A 68 5.78 -9.56 6.90
N LEU A 69 5.30 -9.24 8.11
CA LEU A 69 5.86 -8.14 8.90
C LEU A 69 7.32 -8.42 9.30
N LEU A 70 7.64 -9.64 9.72
CA LEU A 70 9.00 -10.04 10.05
C LEU A 70 9.92 -9.94 8.83
N VAL A 71 9.47 -10.41 7.67
CA VAL A 71 10.23 -10.29 6.41
C VAL A 71 10.47 -8.82 6.06
N PHE A 72 9.45 -7.97 6.19
CA PHE A 72 9.59 -6.53 5.98
C PHE A 72 10.65 -5.92 6.91
N VAL A 73 10.61 -6.25 8.21
CA VAL A 73 11.60 -5.76 9.18
C VAL A 73 13.00 -6.25 8.85
N VAL A 74 13.16 -7.53 8.52
CA VAL A 74 14.48 -8.10 8.16
C VAL A 74 15.03 -7.41 6.92
N ILE A 75 14.24 -7.25 5.87
CA ILE A 75 14.65 -6.53 4.66
C ILE A 75 15.02 -5.09 5.04
N THR A 76 14.18 -4.39 5.79
CA THR A 76 14.47 -3.01 6.22
C THR A 76 15.79 -2.92 6.96
N LEU A 77 16.07 -3.84 7.89
CA LEU A 77 17.33 -3.88 8.63
C LEU A 77 18.53 -4.15 7.70
N LEU A 78 18.40 -5.06 6.73
CA LEU A 78 19.49 -5.33 5.79
C LEU A 78 19.88 -4.10 4.96
N PHE A 79 18.93 -3.20 4.69
CA PHE A 79 19.19 -1.97 3.93
C PHE A 79 19.57 -0.78 4.81
N VAL A 80 18.91 -0.60 5.95
CA VAL A 80 19.07 0.57 6.83
C VAL A 80 20.25 0.39 7.78
N ALA A 81 20.49 -0.82 8.30
CA ALA A 81 21.54 -1.04 9.30
C ALA A 81 22.96 -0.67 8.81
N PRO A 82 23.38 -0.97 7.55
CA PRO A 82 24.68 -0.53 7.06
C PRO A 82 24.84 0.99 6.94
N ALA A 83 23.76 1.71 6.61
CA ALA A 83 23.75 3.17 6.57
C ALA A 83 23.89 3.76 7.97
N LEU A 84 23.13 3.23 8.93
CA LEU A 84 23.24 3.62 10.34
C LEU A 84 24.62 3.31 10.94
N ALA A 85 25.21 2.16 10.60
CA ALA A 85 26.56 1.80 11.05
C ALA A 85 27.65 2.74 10.48
N ARG A 86 27.41 3.37 9.32
CA ARG A 86 28.28 4.40 8.72
C ARG A 86 28.02 5.80 9.28
N GLY A 87 26.97 5.99 10.08
CA GLY A 87 26.57 7.30 10.60
C GLY A 87 25.94 8.21 9.56
N GLU A 88 25.32 7.64 8.52
CA GLU A 88 24.61 8.41 7.49
C GLU A 88 23.34 9.07 8.06
N ASP A 89 23.07 10.30 7.65
CA ASP A 89 21.80 10.98 7.96
C ASP A 89 20.70 10.49 7.03
N LEU A 90 19.66 9.88 7.59
CA LEU A 90 18.51 9.32 6.87
C LEU A 90 17.26 10.19 7.00
N SER A 91 17.41 11.43 7.46
CA SER A 91 16.30 12.39 7.50
C SER A 91 15.78 12.70 6.09
N LEU A 92 14.48 13.00 5.97
CA LEU A 92 13.87 13.33 4.68
C LEU A 92 14.52 14.54 4.00
N ASP A 93 15.13 15.43 4.77
CA ASP A 93 15.83 16.62 4.30
C ASP A 93 17.25 16.31 3.80
N ALA A 94 17.89 15.27 4.34
CA ALA A 94 19.23 14.83 3.95
C ALA A 94 19.23 13.91 2.71
N LEU A 95 18.08 13.28 2.41
CA LEU A 95 17.89 12.51 1.19
C LEU A 95 17.77 13.48 0.01
N GLU A 96 18.88 13.74 -0.69
CA GLU A 96 18.84 14.52 -1.94
C GLU A 96 17.76 13.94 -2.87
N PRO A 97 16.90 14.76 -3.50
CA PRO A 97 15.91 14.27 -4.43
C PRO A 97 16.59 13.76 -5.71
N GLU A 98 17.05 12.51 -5.68
CA GLU A 98 17.66 11.87 -6.82
C GLU A 98 16.58 11.66 -7.90
N ASN A 99 16.77 12.33 -9.04
CA ASN A 99 15.99 12.10 -10.26
C ASN A 99 14.47 12.34 -10.14
N GLN A 100 14.07 13.53 -9.67
CA GLN A 100 12.70 13.98 -9.96
C GLN A 100 12.53 14.14 -11.48
N TRP A 101 11.60 13.36 -12.05
CA TRP A 101 11.18 13.44 -13.46
C TRP A 101 10.78 14.87 -13.89
N LEU A 102 10.44 15.71 -12.91
CA LEU A 102 10.08 17.10 -13.11
C LEU A 102 11.19 17.96 -13.73
N GLY A 103 12.44 17.46 -13.81
CA GLY A 103 13.51 18.09 -14.59
C GLY A 103 13.78 19.56 -14.24
N GLY A 104 13.28 20.03 -13.10
CA GLY A 104 13.33 21.42 -12.69
C GLY A 104 14.76 21.84 -12.37
N PRO A 105 15.10 23.13 -12.52
CA PRO A 105 16.44 23.63 -12.25
C PRO A 105 16.89 23.22 -10.84
N ARG A 106 18.08 22.61 -10.72
CA ARG A 106 18.74 22.27 -9.45
C ARG A 106 19.27 23.51 -8.70
N LYS A 107 18.65 24.64 -8.97
CA LYS A 107 19.13 25.99 -8.66
C LYS A 107 18.41 26.46 -7.41
N ALA A 108 19.11 27.20 -6.54
CA ALA A 108 18.51 27.75 -5.33
C ALA A 108 17.36 28.71 -5.70
N ALA A 109 16.37 28.88 -4.82
CA ALA A 109 15.26 29.82 -5.04
C ALA A 109 15.80 31.23 -5.34
N GLY A 110 15.75 31.64 -6.61
CA GLY A 110 16.26 32.93 -7.11
C GLY A 110 17.32 32.85 -8.21
N GLU A 111 17.89 31.67 -8.50
CA GLU A 111 18.74 31.49 -9.68
C GLU A 111 17.84 31.29 -10.92
N LEU A 112 17.61 32.39 -11.64
CA LEU A 112 17.05 32.33 -12.99
C LEU A 112 18.07 31.71 -13.95
N ALA A 113 17.60 30.96 -14.94
CA ALA A 113 18.45 30.56 -16.06
C ALA A 113 19.02 31.83 -16.72
N ALA A 114 20.29 31.79 -17.11
CA ALA A 114 20.87 32.86 -17.91
C ALA A 114 20.04 33.05 -19.19
N PRO A 115 19.91 34.29 -19.72
CA PRO A 115 19.19 34.51 -20.97
C PRO A 115 19.75 33.60 -22.07
N ASP A 116 18.85 32.97 -22.83
CA ASP A 116 19.22 32.11 -23.94
C ASP A 116 20.12 32.88 -24.91
N SER A 117 21.30 32.33 -25.21
CA SER A 117 22.18 32.82 -26.26
C SER A 117 21.73 32.30 -27.62
N ASP A 118 22.23 32.88 -28.71
CA ASP A 118 21.91 32.47 -30.09
C ASP A 118 22.28 31.00 -30.40
N ASP A 119 23.08 30.35 -29.55
CA ASP A 119 23.45 28.93 -29.63
C ASP A 119 22.57 28.00 -28.78
N SER A 120 21.57 28.53 -28.05
CA SER A 120 20.75 27.73 -27.13
C SER A 120 19.91 26.69 -27.88
N LYS A 121 20.06 25.42 -27.49
CA LYS A 121 19.32 24.27 -28.04
C LYS A 121 18.10 23.88 -27.19
N ALA A 122 17.67 24.75 -26.28
CA ALA A 122 16.48 24.53 -25.48
C ALA A 122 15.22 24.62 -26.37
N GLY A 123 14.50 23.51 -26.52
CA GLY A 123 13.24 23.45 -27.27
C GLY A 123 12.06 23.99 -26.45
N GLY A 124 11.31 24.94 -27.00
CA GLY A 124 10.14 25.54 -26.34
C GLY A 124 8.87 24.68 -26.44
N ALA A 125 8.05 24.69 -25.39
CA ALA A 125 6.70 24.13 -25.40
C ALA A 125 5.66 25.23 -25.69
N GLY A 126 4.78 25.01 -26.66
CA GLY A 126 3.70 25.92 -27.02
C GLY A 126 2.33 25.26 -26.92
N GLY A 127 1.34 25.98 -26.40
CA GLY A 127 -0.06 25.57 -26.39
C GLY A 127 -0.96 26.78 -26.63
N SER A 128 -2.00 26.62 -27.45
CA SER A 128 -3.06 27.60 -27.64
C SER A 128 -4.34 27.10 -26.97
N TRP A 129 -4.99 28.00 -26.23
CA TRP A 129 -6.28 27.78 -25.56
C TRP A 129 -7.42 27.69 -26.57
#